data_AF-A0A0B8NVA7-F1
#
_entry.id   AF-A0A0B8NVA7-F1
#
_cell.length_a   1.000
_cell.length_b   1.000
_cell.length_c   1.000
_cell.angle_alpha   90.00
_cell.angle_beta   90.00
_cell.angle_gamma   90.00
#
_symmetry.space_group_name_H-M   'P 1'
#
loop_
_entity.id
_entity.type
_entity.pdbx_description
1 polymer ?
#
loop_
_entity_poly.entity_id
_entity_poly.type
_entity_poly.pdbx_seq_one_letter_code
_entity_poly.pdbx_strand_id
1 'polypeptide(L)'
;MTFTDGAVNGINVAQIIRTNYAKFKGDEVPAEPEVKKTDFSSMSANVKLNKGVANISSVKAQSPLLRVDASGQANYVQETMNILAKTSIVGSLEGQGGKSIDDLKDLTLPLRAEGSWAQPKFSLDLAALQKQELERNKKKLEEKAKKEAERGIKKLLGDKASDEDAKNVTDSLLKKFF
;
A
#
# COMPACT_ATOMS: atom_id res chain seq x y z
N MET A 1 16.91 15.95 3.69
CA MET A 1 17.98 15.14 4.32
C MET A 1 17.84 13.70 3.82
N THR A 2 18.94 12.95 3.73
CA THR A 2 18.95 11.54 3.30
C THR A 2 19.83 10.73 4.23
N PHE A 3 19.37 9.53 4.57
CA PHE A 3 20.01 8.53 5.41
C PHE A 3 20.06 7.20 4.65
N THR A 4 21.11 6.42 4.87
CA THR A 4 21.32 5.11 4.24
C THR A 4 21.55 4.06 5.32
N ASP A 5 21.14 2.83 5.05
CA ASP A 5 21.39 1.64 5.87
C ASP A 5 21.16 1.85 7.37
N GLY A 6 19.93 2.19 7.72
CA GLY A 6 19.53 2.54 9.06
C GLY A 6 18.27 1.83 9.51
N ALA A 7 17.77 2.23 10.68
CA ALA A 7 16.52 1.71 11.19
C ALA A 7 15.78 2.72 12.06
N VAL A 8 14.46 2.59 12.04
CA VAL A 8 13.58 3.27 12.98
C VAL A 8 13.35 2.34 14.16
N ASN A 9 13.83 2.74 15.33
CA ASN A 9 13.59 2.03 16.59
C ASN A 9 12.27 2.50 17.22
N GLY A 10 11.61 1.60 17.94
CA GLY A 10 10.30 1.81 18.56
C GLY A 10 9.10 1.52 17.65
N ILE A 11 9.29 1.33 16.34
CA ILE A 11 8.20 1.12 15.37
C ILE A 11 8.52 -0.10 14.50
N ASN A 12 7.64 -1.09 14.49
CA ASN A 12 7.65 -2.20 13.52
C ASN A 12 6.46 -2.03 12.56
N VAL A 13 6.71 -1.41 11.40
CA VAL A 13 5.66 -1.08 10.42
C VAL A 13 4.99 -2.34 9.88
N ALA A 14 5.77 -3.41 9.64
CA ALA A 14 5.23 -4.69 9.19
C ALA A 14 4.24 -5.25 10.22
N GLN A 15 4.60 -5.28 11.50
CA GLN A 15 3.71 -5.74 12.57
C GLN A 15 2.43 -4.89 12.65
N ILE A 16 2.55 -3.56 12.64
CA ILE A 16 1.39 -2.66 12.69
C ILE A 16 0.42 -2.97 11.56
N ILE A 17 0.94 -3.17 10.34
CA ILE A 17 0.15 -3.58 9.19
C ILE A 17 -0.54 -4.93 9.45
N ARG A 18 0.20 -5.96 9.89
CA ARG A 18 -0.36 -7.29 10.17
C ARG A 18 -1.50 -7.23 11.18
N THR A 19 -1.24 -6.59 12.31
CA THR A 19 -2.20 -6.43 13.42
C THR A 19 -3.47 -5.72 12.95
N ASN A 20 -3.35 -4.60 12.24
CA ASN A 20 -4.51 -3.84 11.79
C ASN A 20 -5.26 -4.55 10.65
N TYR A 21 -4.55 -5.25 9.76
CA TYR A 21 -5.18 -6.00 8.68
C TYR A 21 -5.91 -7.24 9.18
N ALA A 22 -5.34 -7.99 10.14
CA ALA A 22 -6.02 -9.11 10.79
C ALA A 22 -7.31 -8.65 11.48
N LYS A 23 -7.25 -7.54 12.24
CA LYS A 23 -8.45 -6.91 12.83
C LYS A 23 -9.50 -6.54 11.79
N PHE A 24 -9.07 -6.04 10.63
CA PHE A 24 -9.97 -5.70 9.54
C PHE A 24 -10.64 -6.94 8.91
N LYS A 25 -9.90 -8.04 8.75
CA LYS A 25 -10.44 -9.31 8.22
C LYS A 25 -11.25 -10.10 9.24
N GLY A 26 -11.17 -9.75 10.53
CA GLY A 26 -11.76 -10.54 11.61
C GLY A 26 -10.93 -11.77 11.98
N ASP A 27 -9.67 -11.80 11.56
CA ASP A 27 -8.72 -12.87 11.84
C ASP A 27 -8.07 -12.71 13.23
N GLU A 28 -7.41 -13.76 13.70
CA GLU A 28 -6.64 -13.73 14.94
C GLU A 28 -5.50 -12.71 14.87
N VAL A 29 -5.41 -11.85 15.89
CA VAL A 29 -4.40 -10.80 15.94
C VAL A 29 -3.05 -11.40 16.32
N PRO A 30 -1.99 -11.21 15.52
CA PRO A 30 -0.68 -11.74 15.85
C PRO A 30 -0.12 -11.09 17.13
N ALA A 31 0.60 -11.89 17.93
CA ALA A 31 1.29 -11.41 19.12
C ALA A 31 2.29 -10.29 18.78
N GLU A 32 2.48 -9.33 19.69
CA GLU A 32 3.50 -8.29 19.52
C GLU A 32 4.91 -8.92 19.65
N PRO A 33 5.80 -8.72 18.66
CA PRO A 33 7.18 -9.15 18.77
C PRO A 33 7.93 -8.27 19.78
N GLU A 34 8.94 -8.83 20.44
CA GLU A 34 9.83 -8.07 21.33
C GLU A 34 10.58 -6.96 20.58
N VAL A 35 10.89 -7.19 19.30
CA VAL A 35 11.64 -6.23 18.47
C VAL A 35 10.69 -5.24 17.80
N LYS A 36 10.67 -4.02 18.35
CA LYS A 36 9.99 -2.85 17.76
C LYS A 36 10.96 -2.06 16.88
N LYS A 37 11.31 -2.58 15.71
CA LYS A 37 12.26 -1.96 14.78
C LYS A 37 11.78 -2.12 13.35
N THR A 38 12.08 -1.14 12.50
CA THR A 38 11.90 -1.22 11.04
C THR A 38 13.19 -0.79 10.36
N ASP A 39 13.85 -1.72 9.69
CA ASP A 39 15.08 -1.46 8.92
C ASP A 39 14.77 -0.77 7.59
N PHE A 40 15.69 0.06 7.10
CA PHE A 40 15.64 0.71 5.80
C PHE A 40 17.03 0.77 5.14
N SER A 41 17.09 0.58 3.83
CA SER A 41 18.30 0.81 3.03
C SER A 41 18.46 2.28 2.66
N SER A 42 17.36 3.02 2.51
CA SER A 42 17.39 4.47 2.30
C SER A 42 16.18 5.13 2.94
N MET A 43 16.39 6.33 3.48
CA MET A 43 15.33 7.19 3.98
C MET A 43 15.64 8.63 3.62
N SER A 44 14.70 9.34 3.01
CA SER A 44 14.78 10.77 2.74
C SER A 44 13.59 11.49 3.36
N ALA A 45 13.83 12.70 3.86
CA ALA A 45 12.80 13.51 4.49
C ALA A 45 12.97 15.00 4.12
N ASN A 46 11.85 15.64 3.80
CA ASN A 46 11.71 17.08 3.70
C ASN A 46 10.81 17.57 4.82
N VAL A 47 11.42 18.32 5.75
CA VAL A 47 10.77 18.83 6.95
C VAL A 47 11.02 20.33 7.03
N LYS A 48 9.95 21.11 7.22
CA LYS A 48 10.01 22.55 7.49
C LYS A 48 9.57 22.80 8.92
N LEU A 49 10.48 23.32 9.74
CA LEU A 49 10.20 23.68 11.12
C LEU A 49 9.68 25.11 11.19
N ASN A 50 8.58 25.33 11.91
CA ASN A 50 8.02 26.66 12.15
C ASN A 50 7.27 26.69 13.49
N LYS A 51 7.72 27.54 14.42
CA LYS A 51 7.00 27.88 15.67
C LYS A 51 6.43 26.67 16.43
N GLY A 52 7.23 25.62 16.64
CA GLY A 52 6.79 24.43 17.38
C GLY A 52 6.20 23.31 16.53
N VAL A 53 5.99 23.55 15.23
CA VAL A 53 5.42 22.56 14.29
C VAL A 53 6.42 22.23 13.18
N ALA A 54 6.70 20.93 13.02
CA ALA A 54 7.40 20.34 11.90
C ALA A 54 6.39 19.94 10.83
N ASN A 55 6.41 20.62 9.69
CA ASN A 55 5.64 20.25 8.50
C ASN A 55 6.47 19.28 7.67
N ILE A 56 5.97 18.06 7.51
CA ILE A 56 6.64 16.97 6.80
C ILE A 56 5.99 16.86 5.42
N SER A 57 6.59 17.51 4.42
CA SER A 57 6.04 17.51 3.06
C SER A 57 6.25 16.16 2.36
N SER A 58 7.36 15.48 2.66
CA SER A 58 7.60 14.13 2.18
C SER A 58 8.63 13.40 3.04
N VAL A 59 8.36 12.12 3.27
CA VAL A 59 9.30 11.12 3.77
C VAL A 59 9.22 9.94 2.82
N LYS A 60 10.34 9.50 2.29
CA LYS A 60 10.43 8.29 1.49
C LYS A 60 11.41 7.34 2.14
N ALA A 61 10.95 6.13 2.47
CA ALA A 61 11.82 5.09 3.00
C ALA A 61 11.71 3.82 2.16
N GLN A 62 12.84 3.15 1.96
CA GLN A 62 12.95 1.90 1.23
C GLN A 62 13.61 0.87 2.13
N SER A 63 13.03 -0.32 2.21
CA SER A 63 13.63 -1.49 2.85
C SER A 63 13.55 -2.70 1.91
N PRO A 64 14.20 -3.83 2.18
CA PRO A 64 14.07 -5.01 1.31
C PRO A 64 12.61 -5.43 1.06
N LEU A 65 11.70 -5.15 1.99
CA LEU A 65 10.32 -5.63 1.96
C LEU A 65 9.27 -4.52 1.85
N LEU A 66 9.62 -3.28 2.21
CA LEU A 66 8.68 -2.15 2.28
C LEU A 66 9.14 -0.98 1.42
N ARG A 67 8.15 -0.24 0.93
CA ARG A 67 8.29 1.10 0.38
C ARG A 67 7.32 1.99 1.12
N VAL A 68 7.81 3.07 1.71
CA VAL A 68 7.00 4.00 2.51
C VAL A 68 7.08 5.38 1.88
N ASP A 69 5.93 5.99 1.64
CA ASP A 69 5.80 7.41 1.30
C ASP A 69 4.87 8.06 2.34
N ALA A 70 5.41 8.99 3.14
CA ALA A 70 4.68 9.60 4.23
C ALA A 70 4.70 11.13 4.19
N SER A 71 3.64 11.74 4.71
CA SER A 71 3.51 13.18 4.85
C SER A 71 2.63 13.52 6.05
N GLY A 72 2.73 14.74 6.54
CA GLY A 72 1.92 15.20 7.67
C GLY A 72 2.61 16.26 8.50
N GLN A 73 2.34 16.25 9.80
CA GLN A 73 2.88 17.22 10.73
C GLN A 73 3.22 16.59 12.08
N ALA A 74 4.20 17.16 12.75
CA ALA A 74 4.52 16.85 14.14
C ALA A 74 4.67 18.15 14.93
N ASN A 75 4.05 18.22 16.11
CA ASN A 75 4.29 19.30 17.05
C ASN A 75 5.40 18.85 18.01
N TYR A 76 6.57 19.46 17.94
CA TYR A 76 7.73 19.07 18.75
C TYR A 76 7.78 19.73 20.12
N VAL A 77 6.85 20.65 20.41
CA VAL A 77 6.68 21.25 21.74
C VAL A 77 5.66 20.44 22.55
N GLN A 78 4.58 20.00 21.90
CA GLN A 78 3.53 19.17 22.50
C GLN A 78 3.82 17.67 22.37
N GLU A 79 4.89 17.30 21.66
CA GLU A 79 5.28 15.92 21.37
C GLU A 79 4.14 15.09 20.75
N THR A 80 3.45 15.69 19.78
CA THR A 80 2.35 15.03 19.05
C THR A 80 2.64 14.93 17.57
N MET A 81 1.95 14.01 16.89
CA MET A 81 2.03 13.86 15.44
C MET A 81 0.69 13.52 14.82
N ASN A 82 0.59 13.80 13.52
CA ASN A 82 -0.44 13.30 12.63
C ASN A 82 0.23 13.09 11.26
N ILE A 83 0.59 11.84 10.98
CA ILE A 83 1.35 11.43 9.81
C ILE A 83 0.55 10.36 9.08
N LEU A 84 0.40 10.54 7.77
CA LEU A 84 -0.15 9.52 6.87
C LEU A 84 1.02 8.89 6.10
N ALA A 85 1.24 7.60 6.32
CA ALA A 85 2.23 6.79 5.63
C ALA A 85 1.55 5.80 4.68
N LYS A 86 1.79 5.95 3.39
CA LYS A 86 1.40 4.99 2.35
C LYS A 86 2.51 3.95 2.25
N THR A 87 2.22 2.74 2.67
CA THR A 87 3.19 1.64 2.72
C THR A 87 2.84 0.57 1.70
N SER A 88 3.73 0.33 0.74
CA SER A 88 3.61 -0.76 -0.22
C SER A 88 4.54 -1.91 0.17
N ILE A 89 4.06 -3.14 0.02
CA ILE A 89 4.82 -4.35 0.32
C ILE A 89 5.37 -4.90 -1.00
N VAL A 90 6.70 -4.90 -1.14
CA VAL A 90 7.40 -5.30 -2.37
C VAL A 90 7.96 -6.73 -2.32
N GLY A 91 7.88 -7.39 -1.16
CA GLY A 91 8.39 -8.75 -0.95
C GLY A 91 7.60 -9.49 0.15
N SER A 92 7.99 -10.73 0.47
CA SER A 92 7.40 -11.48 1.58
C SER A 92 7.79 -10.86 2.92
N LEU A 93 6.83 -10.67 3.83
CA LEU A 93 7.11 -10.16 5.18
C LEU A 93 7.65 -11.23 6.15
N GLU A 94 7.79 -12.49 5.73
CA GLU A 94 8.15 -13.65 6.58
C GLU A 94 9.38 -13.45 7.46
N GLY A 95 10.38 -12.68 7.00
CA GLY A 95 11.62 -12.41 7.73
C GLY A 95 11.56 -11.33 8.81
N GLN A 96 10.42 -10.67 9.03
CA GLN A 96 10.25 -9.59 10.02
C GLN A 96 9.34 -10.03 11.18
N GLY A 97 9.54 -11.25 11.67
CA GLY A 97 8.88 -11.72 12.90
C GLY A 97 7.40 -12.10 12.76
N GLY A 98 6.94 -12.55 11.58
CA GLY A 98 5.57 -13.02 11.41
C GLY A 98 5.32 -13.70 10.07
N LYS A 99 4.17 -14.37 9.91
CA LYS A 99 3.79 -15.08 8.66
C LYS A 99 3.72 -14.13 7.45
N SER A 100 3.86 -14.67 6.24
CA SER A 100 3.58 -13.93 5.00
C SER A 100 2.12 -13.48 5.02
N ILE A 101 1.86 -12.30 4.46
CA ILE A 101 0.51 -11.89 4.10
C ILE A 101 0.52 -11.66 2.61
N ASP A 102 0.39 -12.76 1.85
CA ASP A 102 0.42 -12.71 0.39
C ASP A 102 -0.71 -11.86 -0.19
N ASP A 103 -1.83 -11.73 0.53
CA ASP A 103 -2.96 -10.87 0.19
C ASP A 103 -2.62 -9.37 0.19
N LEU A 104 -1.53 -8.98 0.85
CA LEU A 104 -1.05 -7.61 0.92
C LEU A 104 -0.01 -7.27 -0.14
N LYS A 105 0.47 -8.27 -0.89
CA LYS A 105 1.35 -8.02 -2.04
C LYS A 105 0.60 -7.14 -3.04
N ASP A 106 1.31 -6.13 -3.54
CA ASP A 106 0.78 -5.09 -4.44
C ASP A 106 -0.29 -4.16 -3.85
N LEU A 107 -0.65 -4.30 -2.56
CA LEU A 107 -1.51 -3.33 -1.90
C LEU A 107 -0.67 -2.19 -1.32
N THR A 108 -1.10 -0.95 -1.61
CA THR A 108 -0.65 0.21 -0.85
C THR A 108 -1.55 0.40 0.34
N LEU A 109 -0.96 0.37 1.54
CA LEU A 109 -1.65 0.46 2.81
C LEU A 109 -1.47 1.85 3.41
N PRO A 110 -2.53 2.67 3.44
CA PRO A 110 -2.51 3.95 4.14
C PRO A 110 -2.60 3.74 5.65
N LEU A 111 -1.48 3.98 6.33
CA LEU A 111 -1.34 3.93 7.77
C LEU A 111 -1.30 5.35 8.34
N ARG A 112 -2.22 5.68 9.25
CA ARG A 112 -2.19 6.92 10.01
C ARG A 112 -1.54 6.68 11.36
N ALA A 113 -0.59 7.54 11.70
CA ALA A 113 0.04 7.61 13.01
C ALA A 113 -0.33 8.96 13.65
N GLU A 114 -1.05 8.92 14.78
CA GLU A 114 -1.54 10.13 15.44
C GLU A 114 -1.43 10.09 16.96
N GLY A 115 -1.44 11.27 17.59
CA GLY A 115 -1.38 11.41 19.05
C GLY A 115 0.04 11.68 19.56
N SER A 116 0.30 11.37 20.83
CA SER A 116 1.58 11.61 21.48
C SER A 116 2.67 10.67 20.94
N TRP A 117 3.90 11.15 20.87
CA TRP A 117 5.07 10.33 20.50
C TRP A 117 5.33 9.18 21.48
N ALA A 118 4.97 9.35 22.75
CA ALA A 118 5.14 8.32 23.77
C ALA A 118 4.12 7.16 23.61
N GLN A 119 2.94 7.46 23.09
CA GLN A 119 1.85 6.49 22.89
C GLN A 119 1.11 6.77 21.58
N PRO A 120 1.76 6.54 20.44
CA PRO A 120 1.14 6.80 19.15
C PRO A 120 0.01 5.81 18.88
N LYS A 121 -1.09 6.31 18.32
CA LYS A 121 -2.17 5.49 17.81
C LYS A 121 -1.96 5.26 16.32
N PHE A 122 -2.04 3.99 15.93
CA PHE A 122 -1.90 3.57 14.55
C PHE A 122 -3.23 3.02 14.04
N SER A 123 -3.66 3.50 12.88
CA SER A 123 -4.88 3.03 12.22
C SER A 123 -4.68 2.89 10.71
N LEU A 124 -5.31 1.88 10.11
CA LEU A 124 -5.40 1.76 8.66
C LEU A 124 -6.60 2.55 8.17
N ASP A 125 -6.44 3.28 7.07
CA ASP A 125 -7.57 3.89 6.36
C ASP A 125 -8.32 2.80 5.58
N LEU A 126 -9.29 2.18 6.25
CA LEU A 126 -10.08 1.07 5.74
C LEU A 126 -10.93 1.47 4.52
N ALA A 127 -11.38 2.72 4.45
CA ALA A 127 -12.16 3.22 3.31
C ALA A 127 -11.29 3.23 2.04
N ALA A 128 -10.04 3.67 2.16
CA ALA A 128 -9.08 3.62 1.07
C ALA A 128 -8.74 2.17 0.66
N LEU A 129 -8.60 1.24 1.62
CA LEU A 129 -8.38 -0.18 1.32
C LEU A 129 -9.56 -0.80 0.56
N GLN A 130 -10.78 -0.57 1.03
CA GLN A 130 -11.99 -1.09 0.39
C GLN A 130 -12.15 -0.54 -1.02
N LYS A 131 -11.88 0.77 -1.23
CA LYS A 131 -11.87 1.37 -2.56
C LYS A 131 -10.83 0.71 -3.48
N GLN A 132 -9.63 0.46 -2.97
CA GLN A 132 -8.57 -0.20 -3.75
C GLN A 132 -8.93 -1.64 -4.13
N GLU A 133 -9.57 -2.38 -3.23
CA GLU A 133 -10.05 -3.75 -3.49
C GLU A 133 -11.17 -3.78 -4.53
N LEU A 134 -12.14 -2.86 -4.44
CA LEU A 134 -13.21 -2.69 -5.42
C LEU A 134 -12.65 -2.38 -6.81
N GLU A 135 -11.73 -1.42 -6.92
CA GLU A 135 -11.07 -1.07 -8.19
C GLU A 135 -10.27 -2.25 -8.77
N ARG A 136 -9.59 -3.03 -7.91
CA ARG A 136 -8.87 -4.24 -8.35
C ARG A 136 -9.83 -5.30 -8.89
N ASN A 137 -10.95 -5.53 -8.21
CA ASN A 137 -11.96 -6.50 -8.63
C ASN A 137 -12.64 -6.06 -9.93
N LYS A 138 -12.94 -4.77 -10.06
CA LYS A 138 -13.47 -4.18 -11.31
C LYS A 138 -12.50 -4.39 -12.47
N LYS A 139 -11.21 -4.04 -12.31
CA LYS A 139 -10.19 -4.27 -13.35
C LYS A 139 -10.06 -5.74 -13.73
N LYS A 140 -10.05 -6.66 -12.76
CA LYS A 140 -10.01 -8.11 -13.04
C LYS A 140 -11.24 -8.58 -13.81
N LEU A 141 -12.42 -8.05 -13.49
CA LEU A 141 -13.66 -8.38 -14.18
C LEU A 141 -13.66 -7.84 -15.61
N GLU A 142 -13.22 -6.58 -15.80
CA GLU A 142 -13.04 -5.96 -17.11
C GLU A 142 -12.05 -6.74 -17.98
N GLU A 143 -10.90 -7.14 -17.43
CA GLU A 143 -9.92 -7.98 -18.15
C GLU A 143 -10.49 -9.34 -18.54
N LYS A 144 -11.24 -9.99 -17.64
CA LYS A 144 -11.91 -11.27 -17.95
C LYS A 144 -12.97 -11.09 -19.03
N ALA A 145 -13.80 -10.05 -18.93
CA ALA A 145 -14.82 -9.73 -19.91
C ALA A 145 -14.19 -9.44 -21.28
N LYS A 146 -13.11 -8.66 -21.32
CA LYS A 146 -12.35 -8.37 -22.53
C LYS A 146 -11.79 -9.65 -23.15
N LYS A 147 -11.16 -10.52 -22.36
CA LYS A 147 -10.63 -11.81 -22.84
C LYS A 147 -11.72 -12.73 -23.39
N GLU A 148 -12.87 -12.82 -22.73
CA GLU A 148 -13.99 -13.63 -23.22
C GLU A 148 -14.62 -13.03 -24.48
N ALA A 149 -14.74 -11.70 -24.56
CA ALA A 149 -15.20 -11.00 -25.77
C ALA A 149 -14.24 -11.20 -26.95
N GLU A 150 -12.93 -11.04 -26.75
CA GLU A 150 -11.90 -11.30 -27.75
C GLU A 150 -11.97 -12.75 -28.26
N ARG A 151 -12.12 -13.73 -27.35
CA ARG A 151 -12.30 -15.15 -27.71
C ARG A 151 -13.57 -15.39 -28.51
N GLY A 152 -14.69 -14.78 -28.12
CA GLY A 152 -15.97 -14.87 -28.82
C GLY A 152 -15.87 -14.30 -30.23
N ILE A 153 -15.28 -13.10 -30.36
CA ILE A 153 -15.07 -12.41 -31.64
C ILE A 153 -14.12 -13.21 -32.53
N LYS A 154 -13.00 -13.74 -31.99
CA LYS A 154 -12.07 -14.59 -32.76
C LYS A 154 -12.75 -15.86 -33.29
N LYS A 155 -13.61 -16.50 -32.50
CA LYS A 155 -14.42 -17.65 -32.96
C LYS A 155 -15.41 -17.26 -34.07
N LEU A 156 -16.00 -16.06 -34.01
CA LEU A 156 -16.94 -15.56 -35.02
C LEU A 156 -16.26 -15.10 -36.31
N LEU A 157 -15.09 -14.46 -36.21
CA LEU A 157 -14.31 -14.00 -37.36
C LEU A 157 -13.55 -15.15 -38.06
N GLY A 158 -13.48 -16.32 -37.42
CA GLY A 158 -12.77 -17.50 -37.91
C GLY A 158 -11.26 -17.40 -37.76
N ASP A 159 -10.57 -18.55 -37.84
CA ASP A 159 -9.12 -18.72 -37.60
C ASP A 159 -8.20 -17.90 -38.53
N LYS A 160 -8.76 -17.17 -39.50
CA LYS A 160 -8.04 -16.30 -40.44
C LYS A 160 -7.93 -14.84 -39.97
N ALA A 161 -8.67 -14.44 -38.94
CA ALA A 161 -8.58 -13.09 -38.38
C ALA A 161 -7.37 -12.99 -37.44
N SER A 162 -6.62 -11.89 -37.55
CA SER A 162 -5.46 -11.67 -36.70
C SER A 162 -5.88 -11.33 -35.26
N ASP A 163 -5.02 -11.60 -34.28
CA ASP A 163 -5.26 -11.22 -32.88
C ASP A 163 -5.44 -9.69 -32.71
N GLU A 164 -4.91 -8.90 -33.65
CA GLU A 164 -5.05 -7.45 -33.70
C GLU A 164 -6.44 -7.02 -34.15
N ASP A 165 -7.04 -7.72 -35.12
CA ASP A 165 -8.42 -7.47 -35.57
C ASP A 165 -9.44 -7.76 -34.45
N ALA A 166 -9.27 -8.88 -33.75
CA ALA A 166 -10.14 -9.25 -32.63
C ALA A 166 -10.07 -8.22 -31.48
N LYS A 167 -8.87 -7.72 -31.18
CA LYS A 167 -8.67 -6.66 -30.17
C LYS A 167 -9.32 -5.33 -30.59
N ASN A 168 -9.11 -4.90 -31.84
CA ASN A 168 -9.66 -3.65 -32.35
C ASN A 168 -11.20 -3.65 -32.36
N VAL A 169 -11.82 -4.76 -32.76
CA VAL A 169 -13.27 -4.92 -32.73
C VAL A 169 -13.79 -4.93 -31.28
N THR A 170 -13.11 -5.63 -30.37
CA THR A 170 -13.47 -5.65 -28.95
C THR A 170 -13.39 -4.25 -28.33
N ASP A 171 -12.32 -3.51 -28.58
CA ASP A 171 -12.13 -2.15 -28.06
C ASP A 171 -13.15 -1.16 -28.64
N SER A 172 -13.54 -1.32 -29.90
CA SER A 172 -14.61 -0.51 -30.52
C SER A 172 -15.98 -0.80 -29.91
N LEU A 173 -16.28 -2.07 -29.62
CA LEU A 173 -17.54 -2.47 -28.99
C LEU A 173 -17.62 -1.96 -27.54
N LEU A 174 -16.57 -2.15 -26.74
CA LEU A 174 -16.55 -1.69 -25.35
C LEU A 174 -16.72 -0.16 -25.25
N LYS A 175 -16.09 0.62 -26.14
CA LYS A 175 -16.27 2.09 -26.23
C LYS A 175 -17.67 2.54 -26.66
N LYS A 176 -18.51 1.64 -27.19
CA LYS A 176 -19.90 1.96 -27.55
C LYS A 176 -20.88 1.68 -26.41
N PHE A 177 -20.50 0.82 -25.46
CA PHE A 177 -21.33 0.45 -24.31
C PHE A 177 -20.98 1.19 -23.02
N PHE A 178 -19.77 1.75 -22.94
CA PHE A 178 -19.26 2.58 -21.84
C PHE A 178 -18.83 3.95 -22.37
#